data_AF-A0A939RIS3-F1
#
_entry.id   AF-A0A939RIS3-F1
#
_cell.length_a   1.000
_cell.length_b   1.000
_cell.length_c   1.000
_cell.angle_alpha   90.00
_cell.angle_beta   90.00
_cell.angle_gamma   90.00
#
_symmetry.space_group_name_H-M   'P 1'
#
loop_
_entity.id
_entity.type
_entity.pdbx_description
1 polymer ?
#
loop_
_entity_poly.entity_id
_entity_poly.type
_entity_poly.pdbx_seq_one_letter_code
_entity_poly.pdbx_strand_id
1 'polypeptide(L)'
;TLPSEREEAPVDKELIDLALSICPKVDEFIDNTQIKQALETIFTLVDRANKYIDETEPWKLGKDETKKARLATVLYNLLESIRITSSLLSPYMPTTMPKVWEQIGATDADVTYENDKKFGVLPVNVTVHKGEILFPRIDVDKEIEELNAILLKDAPKEEAPAEDKGESINVSVPTKAEITYDDFAKLEFRVGEIIKCEEVPKSKKLLCSQVKIGNDVKQILSGIKAFYSPEEMVGKKVMVVVNLKPATLAGMKSEGMLLCAEDDKGNLALMTPEKSLPAGSEIC
;
A
#
# COMPACT_ATOMS: atom_id res chain seq x y z
N THR A 1 29.00 -7.24 25.21
CA THR A 1 28.61 -8.44 25.98
C THR A 1 27.68 -8.00 27.09
N LEU A 2 26.52 -8.62 27.23
CA LEU A 2 25.59 -8.31 28.32
C LEU A 2 26.04 -8.92 29.66
N PRO A 3 25.82 -8.24 30.80
CA PRO A 3 26.00 -8.82 32.13
C PRO A 3 25.03 -9.99 32.39
N SER A 4 25.45 -10.96 33.21
CA SER A 4 24.64 -12.14 33.53
C SER A 4 23.58 -11.90 34.61
N GLU A 5 23.74 -10.88 35.44
CA GLU A 5 22.76 -10.51 36.47
C GLU A 5 21.54 -9.84 35.83
N ARG A 6 20.34 -10.22 36.31
CA ARG A 6 19.04 -9.78 35.76
C ARG A 6 18.11 -9.31 36.87
N GLU A 7 17.34 -8.28 36.56
CA GLU A 7 16.24 -7.78 37.39
C GLU A 7 14.98 -7.67 36.53
N GLU A 8 13.94 -8.42 36.88
CA GLU A 8 12.68 -8.49 36.16
C GLU A 8 11.67 -7.44 36.65
N ALA A 9 10.83 -6.96 35.74
CA ALA A 9 9.72 -6.08 36.02
C ALA A 9 8.44 -6.55 35.29
N PRO A 10 7.23 -6.19 35.77
CA PRO A 10 5.98 -6.63 35.15
C PRO A 10 5.86 -6.34 33.65
N VAL A 11 6.42 -5.20 33.20
CA VAL A 11 6.44 -4.78 31.79
C VAL A 11 7.21 -5.77 30.89
N ASP A 12 8.15 -6.52 31.45
CA ASP A 12 8.92 -7.54 30.71
C ASP A 12 8.03 -8.71 30.32
N LYS A 13 7.16 -9.13 31.24
CA LYS A 13 6.26 -10.25 31.04
C LYS A 13 5.30 -10.00 29.89
N GLU A 14 4.76 -8.78 29.77
CA GLU A 14 3.87 -8.43 28.67
C GLU A 14 4.55 -8.54 27.29
N LEU A 15 5.81 -8.13 27.19
CA LEU A 15 6.60 -8.26 25.95
C LEU A 15 6.87 -9.74 25.63
N ILE A 16 7.27 -10.52 26.64
CA ILE A 16 7.55 -11.96 26.50
C ILE A 16 6.30 -12.73 26.08
N ASP A 17 5.18 -12.48 26.76
CA ASP A 17 3.88 -13.12 26.46
C ASP A 17 3.42 -12.78 25.04
N LEU A 18 3.59 -11.53 24.59
CA LEU A 18 3.29 -11.16 23.21
C LEU A 18 4.21 -11.90 22.23
N ALA A 19 5.53 -11.90 22.46
CA ALA A 19 6.51 -12.54 21.59
C ALA A 19 6.21 -14.02 21.37
N LEU A 20 5.88 -14.75 22.45
CA LEU A 20 5.49 -16.16 22.39
C LEU A 20 4.14 -16.39 21.68
N SER A 21 3.27 -15.37 21.64
CA SER A 21 1.99 -15.45 20.94
C SER A 21 2.09 -15.23 19.42
N ILE A 22 3.23 -14.74 18.91
CA ILE A 22 3.37 -14.39 17.49
C ILE A 22 3.40 -15.63 16.60
N CYS A 23 4.30 -16.59 16.88
CA CYS A 23 4.45 -17.81 16.07
C CYS A 23 3.12 -18.55 15.81
N PRO A 24 2.29 -18.87 16.82
CA PRO A 24 1.03 -19.59 16.56
C PRO A 24 0.03 -18.78 15.73
N LYS A 25 0.02 -17.44 15.85
CA LYS A 25 -0.82 -16.58 15.01
C LYS A 25 -0.30 -16.53 13.57
N VAL A 26 1.02 -16.46 13.40
CA VAL A 26 1.66 -16.49 12.09
C VAL A 26 1.37 -17.83 11.41
N ASP A 27 1.48 -18.96 12.11
CA ASP A 27 1.08 -20.28 11.59
C ASP A 27 -0.36 -20.26 11.07
N GLU A 28 -1.31 -19.80 11.89
CA GLU A 28 -2.72 -19.71 11.50
C GLU A 28 -2.93 -18.86 10.24
N PHE A 29 -2.27 -17.71 10.14
CA PHE A 29 -2.38 -16.85 8.97
C PHE A 29 -1.74 -17.47 7.72
N ILE A 30 -0.57 -18.11 7.86
CA ILE A 30 0.12 -18.75 6.74
C ILE A 30 -0.67 -19.96 6.23
N ASP A 31 -1.21 -20.79 7.12
CA ASP A 31 -2.07 -21.94 6.76
C ASP A 31 -3.32 -21.51 5.98
N ASN A 32 -3.86 -20.33 6.28
CA ASN A 32 -4.99 -19.73 5.58
C ASN A 32 -4.60 -18.85 4.38
N THR A 33 -3.33 -18.83 3.97
CA THR A 33 -2.79 -17.99 2.87
C THR A 33 -2.95 -16.48 3.09
N GLN A 34 -3.08 -16.05 4.34
CA GLN A 34 -3.24 -14.67 4.78
C GLN A 34 -1.88 -14.01 5.05
N ILE A 35 -1.04 -13.92 4.02
CA ILE A 35 0.36 -13.45 4.10
C ILE A 35 0.46 -12.02 4.67
N LYS A 36 -0.47 -11.14 4.28
CA LYS A 36 -0.53 -9.76 4.78
C LYS A 36 -0.72 -9.73 6.30
N GLN A 37 -1.67 -10.49 6.81
CA GLN A 37 -1.97 -10.57 8.24
C GLN A 37 -0.82 -11.22 9.02
N ALA A 38 -0.14 -12.22 8.44
CA ALA A 38 1.06 -12.79 9.02
C ALA A 38 2.16 -11.71 9.19
N LEU A 39 2.40 -10.91 8.15
CA LEU A 39 3.39 -9.83 8.20
C LEU A 39 3.00 -8.75 9.20
N GLU A 40 1.75 -8.27 9.18
CA GLU A 40 1.23 -7.30 10.16
C GLU A 40 1.40 -7.82 11.60
N THR A 41 1.14 -9.11 11.83
CA THR A 41 1.30 -9.76 13.13
C THR A 41 2.76 -9.74 13.59
N ILE A 42 3.71 -10.07 12.72
CA ILE A 42 5.15 -10.00 13.04
C ILE A 42 5.54 -8.56 13.47
N PHE A 43 5.04 -7.55 12.76
CA PHE A 43 5.32 -6.14 13.08
C PHE A 43 4.70 -5.67 14.41
N THR A 44 3.63 -6.31 14.92
CA THR A 44 3.11 -5.97 16.25
C THR A 44 4.14 -6.19 17.37
N LEU A 45 5.05 -7.15 17.23
CA LEU A 45 6.15 -7.36 18.18
C LEU A 45 7.19 -6.24 18.07
N VAL A 46 7.47 -5.75 16.87
CA VAL A 46 8.35 -4.60 16.65
C VAL A 46 7.78 -3.36 17.32
N ASP A 47 6.49 -3.10 17.13
CA ASP A 47 5.81 -1.95 17.76
C ASP A 47 5.80 -2.06 19.28
N ARG A 48 5.55 -3.25 19.83
CA ARG A 48 5.61 -3.48 21.29
C ARG A 48 7.03 -3.31 21.83
N ALA A 49 8.05 -3.74 21.10
CA ALA A 49 9.45 -3.58 21.48
C ALA A 49 9.86 -2.09 21.47
N ASN A 50 9.39 -1.31 20.50
CA ASN A 50 9.58 0.15 20.50
C ASN A 50 8.92 0.80 21.72
N LYS A 51 7.67 0.44 22.02
CA LYS A 51 6.99 0.91 23.23
C LYS A 51 7.72 0.49 24.51
N TYR A 52 8.28 -0.71 24.55
CA TYR A 52 9.07 -1.21 25.67
C TYR A 52 10.34 -0.38 25.90
N ILE A 53 11.00 0.08 24.83
CA ILE A 53 12.13 1.02 24.94
C ILE A 53 11.69 2.32 25.61
N ASP A 54 10.54 2.88 25.21
CA ASP A 54 10.01 4.11 25.80
C ASP A 54 9.62 3.95 27.28
N GLU A 55 9.03 2.81 27.64
CA GLU A 55 8.60 2.49 29.02
C GLU A 55 9.80 2.23 29.95
N THR A 56 10.88 1.66 29.43
CA THR A 56 12.05 1.25 30.23
C THR A 56 13.19 2.25 30.22
N GLU A 57 13.20 3.19 29.26
CA GLU A 57 14.16 4.28 29.12
C GLU A 57 15.62 3.80 29.35
N PRO A 58 16.15 2.85 28.55
CA PRO A 58 17.45 2.21 28.79
C PRO A 58 18.61 3.22 28.84
N TRP A 59 18.50 4.37 28.16
CA TRP A 59 19.49 5.46 28.22
C TRP A 59 19.55 6.15 29.59
N LYS A 60 18.50 6.09 30.41
CA LYS A 60 18.53 6.54 31.80
C LYS A 60 19.09 5.44 32.70
N LEU A 61 18.67 4.19 32.50
CA LEU A 61 19.18 3.05 33.27
C LEU A 61 20.71 2.89 33.11
N GLY A 62 21.25 3.12 31.91
CA GLY A 62 22.69 3.06 31.66
C GLY A 62 23.53 4.16 32.31
N LYS A 63 22.90 5.21 32.86
CA LYS A 63 23.60 6.25 33.62
C LYS A 63 23.71 5.91 35.11
N ASP A 64 22.95 4.93 35.59
CA ASP A 64 22.89 4.53 36.99
C ASP A 64 23.56 3.17 37.18
N GLU A 65 24.71 3.16 37.88
CA GLU A 65 25.48 1.93 38.08
C GLU A 65 24.75 0.88 38.93
N THR A 66 23.77 1.29 39.74
CA THR A 66 22.98 0.37 40.56
C THR A 66 21.93 -0.39 39.75
N LYS A 67 21.57 0.11 38.56
CA LYS A 67 20.52 -0.45 37.69
C LYS A 67 21.08 -1.28 36.55
N LYS A 68 22.35 -1.70 36.63
CA LYS A 68 23.01 -2.52 35.60
C LYS A 68 22.26 -3.83 35.35
N ALA A 69 21.75 -4.50 36.40
CA ALA A 69 20.97 -5.73 36.27
C ALA A 69 19.65 -5.50 35.52
N ARG A 70 18.93 -4.42 35.85
CA ARG A 70 17.69 -4.02 35.15
C ARG A 70 17.96 -3.69 33.69
N LEU A 71 18.98 -2.88 33.40
CA LEU A 71 19.37 -2.56 32.02
C LEU A 71 19.71 -3.83 31.23
N ALA A 72 20.42 -4.76 31.85
CA ALA A 72 20.80 -6.01 31.22
C ALA A 72 19.54 -6.82 30.82
N THR A 73 18.53 -6.93 31.69
CA THR A 73 17.23 -7.54 31.36
C THR A 73 16.55 -6.87 30.18
N VAL A 74 16.46 -5.53 30.20
CA VAL A 74 15.82 -4.75 29.13
C VAL A 74 16.49 -5.01 27.78
N LEU A 75 17.82 -4.92 27.73
CA LEU A 75 18.57 -5.16 26.50
C LEU A 75 18.42 -6.61 26.01
N TYR A 76 18.43 -7.59 26.91
CA TYR A 76 18.27 -8.99 26.54
C TYR A 76 16.89 -9.26 25.94
N ASN A 77 15.82 -8.72 26.54
CA ASN A 77 14.47 -8.89 26.03
C ASN A 77 14.30 -8.26 24.64
N LEU A 78 14.96 -7.13 24.39
CA LEU A 78 14.99 -6.51 23.07
C LEU A 78 15.74 -7.37 22.04
N LEU A 79 16.88 -7.96 22.42
CA LEU A 79 17.62 -8.87 21.53
C LEU A 79 16.80 -10.11 21.17
N GLU A 80 16.09 -10.72 22.13
CA GLU A 80 15.19 -11.84 21.86
C GLU A 80 14.02 -11.43 20.96
N SER A 81 13.45 -10.24 21.17
CA SER A 81 12.39 -9.72 20.31
C SER A 81 12.87 -9.52 18.87
N ILE A 82 14.10 -9.01 18.70
CA ILE A 82 14.73 -8.86 17.38
C ILE A 82 15.01 -10.23 16.77
N ARG A 83 15.51 -11.21 17.54
CA ARG A 83 15.75 -12.58 17.06
C ARG A 83 14.48 -13.21 16.48
N ILE A 84 13.40 -13.25 17.27
CA ILE A 84 12.12 -13.83 16.87
C ILE A 84 11.58 -13.13 15.62
N THR A 85 11.54 -11.79 15.64
CA THR A 85 11.01 -11.02 14.50
C THR A 85 11.84 -11.25 13.24
N SER A 86 13.17 -11.17 13.33
CA SER A 86 14.06 -11.31 12.17
C SER A 86 14.08 -12.73 11.61
N SER A 87 13.93 -13.74 12.45
CA SER A 87 13.74 -15.13 12.00
C SER A 87 12.47 -15.27 11.17
N LEU A 88 11.33 -14.79 11.68
CA LEU A 88 10.03 -14.83 10.99
C LEU A 88 10.00 -13.96 9.71
N LEU A 89 10.82 -12.91 9.66
CA LEU A 89 10.97 -12.06 8.48
C LEU A 89 11.95 -12.62 7.44
N SER A 90 12.74 -13.64 7.77
CA SER A 90 13.74 -14.20 6.85
C SER A 90 13.19 -14.70 5.51
N PRO A 91 11.96 -15.28 5.42
CA PRO A 91 11.37 -15.66 4.13
C PRO A 91 11.00 -14.44 3.25
N TYR A 92 10.80 -13.28 3.87
CA TYR A 92 10.42 -12.03 3.19
C TYR A 92 11.63 -11.15 2.85
N MET A 93 12.65 -11.16 3.70
CA MET A 93 13.86 -10.33 3.61
C MET A 93 15.14 -11.18 3.79
N PRO A 94 15.41 -12.14 2.90
CA PRO A 94 16.45 -13.15 3.09
C PRO A 94 17.87 -12.59 3.07
N THR A 95 18.09 -11.40 2.50
CA THR A 95 19.41 -10.75 2.43
C THR A 95 19.70 -9.84 3.63
N THR A 96 18.65 -9.29 4.27
CA THR A 96 18.81 -8.32 5.36
C THR A 96 18.75 -8.99 6.73
N MET A 97 17.90 -10.01 6.92
CA MET A 97 17.77 -10.67 8.23
C MET A 97 19.08 -11.34 8.71
N PRO A 98 19.91 -11.99 7.86
CA PRO A 98 21.21 -12.50 8.30
C PRO A 98 22.15 -11.42 8.83
N LYS A 99 22.09 -10.19 8.27
CA LYS A 99 22.86 -9.05 8.78
C LYS A 99 22.40 -8.60 10.16
N VAL A 100 21.10 -8.74 10.45
CA VAL A 100 20.54 -8.47 11.80
C VAL A 100 21.11 -9.48 12.80
N TRP A 101 21.14 -10.76 12.44
CA TRP A 101 21.62 -11.85 13.31
C TRP A 101 23.08 -11.64 13.71
N GLU A 102 23.93 -11.26 12.75
CA GLU A 102 25.33 -10.90 13.02
C GLU A 102 25.44 -9.74 14.02
N GLN A 103 24.62 -8.69 13.87
CA GLN A 103 24.64 -7.53 14.77
C GLN A 103 24.18 -7.87 16.20
N ILE A 104 23.21 -8.76 16.36
CA ILE A 104 22.72 -9.18 17.68
C ILE A 104 23.54 -10.33 18.29
N GLY A 105 24.48 -10.91 17.55
CA GLY A 105 25.30 -12.04 17.99
C GLY A 105 24.55 -13.38 17.99
N ALA A 106 23.53 -13.52 17.15
CA ALA A 106 22.78 -14.77 16.96
C ALA A 106 23.47 -15.66 15.91
N THR A 107 23.34 -16.97 16.06
CA THR A 107 23.78 -17.98 15.09
C THR A 107 22.58 -18.62 14.39
N ASP A 108 22.81 -19.33 13.29
CA ASP A 108 21.75 -20.05 12.56
C ASP A 108 20.96 -21.04 13.44
N ALA A 109 21.59 -21.58 14.48
CA ALA A 109 20.92 -22.47 15.44
C ALA A 109 19.90 -21.72 16.32
N ASP A 110 20.14 -20.43 16.59
CA ASP A 110 19.31 -19.60 17.46
C ASP A 110 18.04 -19.11 16.74
N VAL A 111 18.10 -18.97 15.42
CA VAL A 111 17.03 -18.41 14.56
C VAL A 111 16.26 -19.51 13.81
N THR A 112 16.15 -20.68 14.41
CA THR A 112 15.31 -21.75 13.86
C THR A 112 13.85 -21.52 14.23
N TYR A 113 12.94 -21.97 13.36
CA TYR A 113 11.50 -21.84 13.59
C TYR A 113 11.04 -22.44 14.94
N GLU A 114 11.64 -23.56 15.36
CA GLU A 114 11.34 -24.19 16.65
C GLU A 114 11.82 -23.37 17.85
N ASN A 115 12.86 -22.56 17.67
CA ASN A 115 13.37 -21.66 18.69
C ASN A 115 12.59 -20.33 18.74
N ASP A 116 11.88 -19.95 17.69
CA ASP A 116 11.01 -18.75 17.72
C ASP A 116 9.81 -18.93 18.66
N LYS A 117 9.41 -20.19 18.92
CA LYS A 117 8.38 -20.56 19.89
C LYS A 117 8.85 -20.45 21.35
N LYS A 118 10.11 -20.11 21.59
CA LYS A 118 10.74 -20.03 22.91
C LYS A 118 11.35 -18.65 23.11
N PHE A 119 11.29 -18.18 24.35
CA PHE A 119 11.97 -16.96 24.75
C PHE A 119 13.23 -17.31 25.54
N GLY A 120 14.29 -16.53 25.35
CA GLY A 120 15.56 -16.69 26.05
C GLY A 120 16.49 -17.72 25.40
N VAL A 121 16.46 -17.81 24.08
CA VAL A 121 17.32 -18.75 23.31
C VAL A 121 18.75 -18.21 23.22
N LEU A 122 18.92 -16.88 23.07
CA LEU A 122 20.25 -16.28 23.00
C LEU A 122 21.04 -16.50 24.29
N PRO A 123 22.36 -16.69 24.19
CA PRO A 123 23.22 -16.73 25.37
C PRO A 123 23.02 -15.49 26.26
N VAL A 124 22.93 -15.68 27.57
CA VAL A 124 22.71 -14.58 28.53
C VAL A 124 23.79 -13.51 28.41
N ASN A 125 25.01 -13.92 28.07
CA ASN A 125 26.18 -13.08 27.85
C ASN A 125 26.41 -12.75 26.36
N VAL A 126 25.37 -12.76 25.53
CA VAL A 126 25.49 -12.45 24.10
C VAL A 126 26.22 -11.13 23.86
N THR A 127 27.03 -11.10 22.81
CA THR A 127 27.81 -9.93 22.41
C THR A 127 27.23 -9.37 21.13
N VAL A 128 26.81 -8.10 21.19
CA VAL A 128 26.36 -7.37 20.01
C VAL A 128 27.55 -6.81 19.24
N HIS A 129 27.40 -6.75 17.92
CA HIS A 129 28.40 -6.25 17.00
C HIS A 129 27.87 -5.00 16.31
N LYS A 130 28.72 -3.97 16.20
CA LYS A 130 28.35 -2.77 15.44
C LYS A 130 28.34 -3.13 13.96
N GLY A 131 27.18 -3.03 13.32
CA GLY A 131 27.04 -3.23 11.89
C GLY A 131 26.67 -1.97 11.13
N GLU A 132 26.42 -2.15 9.84
CA GLU A 132 25.95 -1.11 8.93
C GLU A 132 24.47 -0.80 9.16
N ILE A 133 24.03 0.36 8.67
CA ILE A 133 22.62 0.74 8.67
C ILE A 133 21.87 -0.26 7.76
N LEU A 134 20.95 -1.02 8.36
CA LEU A 134 20.25 -2.12 7.69
C LEU A 134 19.24 -1.63 6.63
N PHE A 135 18.53 -0.55 6.95
CA PHE A 135 17.53 0.08 6.10
C PHE A 135 17.86 1.57 5.97
N PRO A 136 18.76 1.95 5.04
CA PRO A 136 18.94 3.36 4.73
C PRO A 136 17.60 3.95 4.28
N ARG A 137 17.34 5.21 4.64
CA ARG A 137 16.17 5.90 4.10
C ARG A 137 16.26 5.87 2.59
N ILE A 138 15.22 5.38 1.95
CA ILE A 138 15.09 5.45 0.50
C ILE A 138 14.90 6.93 0.18
N ASP A 139 15.81 7.48 -0.61
CA ASP A 139 15.59 8.74 -1.30
C ASP A 139 14.67 8.42 -2.47
N VAL A 140 13.37 8.66 -2.27
CA VAL A 140 12.32 8.26 -3.21
C VAL A 140 12.57 8.87 -4.58
N ASP A 141 13.07 10.10 -4.63
CA ASP A 141 13.35 10.79 -5.89
C ASP A 141 14.54 10.13 -6.61
N LYS A 142 15.62 9.84 -5.87
CA LYS A 142 16.82 9.19 -6.44
C LYS A 142 16.58 7.74 -6.87
N GLU A 143 15.80 6.96 -6.12
CA GLU A 143 15.51 5.58 -6.46
C GLU A 143 14.55 5.50 -7.66
N ILE A 144 13.59 6.43 -7.76
CA ILE A 144 12.74 6.61 -8.95
C ILE A 144 13.59 6.97 -10.17
N GLU A 145 14.57 7.86 -10.02
CA GLU A 145 15.54 8.17 -11.08
C GLU A 145 16.38 6.96 -11.47
N GLU A 146 16.86 6.15 -10.51
CA GLU A 146 17.64 4.94 -10.77
C GLU A 146 16.80 3.84 -11.44
N LEU A 147 15.55 3.62 -11.01
CA LEU A 147 14.60 2.71 -11.65
C LEU A 147 14.22 3.20 -13.05
N ASN A 148 13.92 4.49 -13.22
CA ASN A 148 13.67 5.10 -14.53
C ASN A 148 14.91 4.95 -15.43
N ALA A 149 16.12 5.14 -14.91
CA ALA A 149 17.36 4.98 -15.67
C ALA A 149 17.64 3.52 -16.06
N ILE A 150 17.21 2.54 -15.26
CA ILE A 150 17.26 1.11 -15.60
C ILE A 150 16.21 0.79 -16.68
N LEU A 151 14.99 1.30 -16.53
CA LEU A 151 13.92 1.17 -17.53
C LEU A 151 14.27 1.85 -18.87
N LEU A 152 15.00 2.98 -18.82
CA LEU A 152 15.53 3.75 -19.96
C LEU A 152 16.83 3.16 -20.53
N LYS A 153 17.52 2.24 -19.84
CA LYS A 153 18.71 1.55 -20.38
C LYS A 153 18.34 0.40 -21.32
N ASP A 154 17.18 -0.22 -21.09
CA ASP A 154 16.61 -1.29 -21.95
C ASP A 154 15.56 -0.76 -22.95
N ALA A 155 15.26 0.53 -22.93
CA ALA A 155 14.44 1.23 -23.92
C ALA A 155 15.28 2.21 -24.76
N PRO A 156 15.02 2.38 -26.08
CA PRO A 156 15.67 3.41 -26.88
C PRO A 156 15.33 4.81 -26.34
N LYS A 157 16.36 5.62 -26.10
CA LYS A 157 16.26 7.01 -25.61
C LYS A 157 15.41 7.89 -26.54
N GLU A 158 14.37 8.51 -25.99
CA GLU A 158 13.97 9.87 -26.34
C GLU A 158 13.24 10.54 -25.16
N GLU A 159 13.66 11.76 -24.85
CA GLU A 159 13.34 12.54 -23.64
C GLU A 159 11.99 13.27 -23.77
N ALA A 160 11.25 13.34 -22.66
CA ALA A 160 10.24 14.37 -22.40
C ALA A 160 10.39 14.89 -20.95
N PRO A 161 10.08 16.17 -20.67
CA PRO A 161 10.22 16.75 -19.33
C PRO A 161 9.04 16.45 -18.37
N ALA A 162 9.40 16.48 -17.08
CA ALA A 162 8.64 16.40 -15.81
C ALA A 162 7.35 17.27 -15.75
N GLU A 163 6.36 17.09 -14.87
CA GLU A 163 6.19 16.49 -13.53
C GLU A 163 4.65 16.50 -13.24
N ASP A 164 4.08 15.57 -12.47
CA ASP A 164 3.26 15.84 -11.26
C ASP A 164 2.83 14.53 -10.56
N LYS A 165 2.77 14.57 -9.22
CA LYS A 165 2.66 13.45 -8.26
C LYS A 165 1.21 13.00 -8.05
N GLY A 166 0.99 11.69 -7.91
CA GLY A 166 -0.28 11.15 -7.39
C GLY A 166 -0.37 9.62 -7.37
N GLU A 167 -0.09 9.04 -6.19
CA GLU A 167 -0.46 7.73 -5.61
C GLU A 167 -1.00 6.60 -6.52
N SER A 168 -0.35 5.43 -6.54
CA SER A 168 -0.85 4.22 -7.22
C SER A 168 -1.18 3.06 -6.26
N ILE A 169 -2.48 2.75 -6.23
CA ILE A 169 -3.08 1.50 -5.76
C ILE A 169 -2.88 0.47 -6.89
N ASN A 170 -2.34 -0.71 -6.57
CA ASN A 170 -2.09 -1.79 -7.52
C ASN A 170 -3.41 -2.40 -8.04
N VAL A 171 -3.76 -2.13 -9.30
CA VAL A 171 -4.77 -2.87 -10.08
C VAL A 171 -4.07 -3.51 -11.26
N SER A 172 -4.09 -4.84 -11.37
CA SER A 172 -3.52 -5.57 -12.50
C SER A 172 -4.36 -5.34 -13.76
N VAL A 173 -3.90 -4.50 -14.68
CA VAL A 173 -4.61 -4.19 -15.92
C VAL A 173 -4.22 -5.18 -17.03
N PRO A 174 -5.17 -5.86 -17.70
CA PRO A 174 -4.88 -6.65 -18.89
C PRO A 174 -4.41 -5.75 -20.03
N THR A 175 -3.20 -6.00 -20.52
CA THR A 175 -2.54 -5.17 -21.54
C THR A 175 -3.26 -5.32 -22.89
N LYS A 176 -3.92 -4.25 -23.34
CA LYS A 176 -4.37 -4.11 -24.74
C LYS A 176 -3.16 -3.80 -25.62
N ALA A 177 -3.26 -4.11 -26.91
CA ALA A 177 -2.23 -3.74 -27.88
C ALA A 177 -1.94 -2.23 -27.81
N GLU A 178 -0.67 -1.88 -27.93
CA GLU A 178 -0.22 -0.49 -27.95
C GLU A 178 -0.86 0.25 -29.13
N ILE A 179 -1.37 1.45 -28.86
CA ILE A 179 -1.88 2.37 -29.88
C ILE A 179 -0.94 3.55 -30.00
N THR A 180 -0.92 4.21 -31.16
CA THR A 180 -0.10 5.41 -31.34
C THR A 180 -0.82 6.63 -30.75
N TYR A 181 -0.08 7.72 -30.50
CA TYR A 181 -0.67 9.00 -30.08
C TYR A 181 -1.74 9.48 -31.06
N ASP A 182 -1.58 9.23 -32.36
CA ASP A 182 -2.56 9.60 -33.38
C ASP A 182 -3.92 8.94 -33.15
N ASP A 183 -3.97 7.74 -32.54
CA ASP A 183 -5.22 7.08 -32.20
C ASP A 183 -5.90 7.72 -30.98
N PHE A 184 -5.12 8.21 -30.01
CA PHE A 184 -5.65 8.98 -28.88
C PHE A 184 -6.12 10.37 -29.33
N ALA A 185 -5.34 11.07 -30.17
CA ALA A 185 -5.68 12.38 -30.73
C ALA A 185 -6.95 12.35 -31.61
N LYS A 186 -7.34 11.18 -32.13
CA LYS A 186 -8.61 10.99 -32.83
C LYS A 186 -9.81 10.99 -31.90
N LEU A 187 -9.66 10.82 -30.59
CA LEU A 187 -10.76 10.84 -29.62
C LEU A 187 -10.92 12.25 -29.07
N GLU A 188 -12.15 12.73 -29.04
CA GLU A 188 -12.47 14.03 -28.47
C GLU A 188 -13.09 13.84 -27.09
N PHE A 189 -12.32 14.19 -26.06
CA PHE A 189 -12.75 14.13 -24.67
C PHE A 189 -13.10 15.53 -24.17
N ARG A 190 -14.25 15.64 -23.48
CA ARG A 190 -14.74 16.90 -22.91
C ARG A 190 -15.27 16.69 -21.49
N VAL A 191 -15.11 17.71 -20.66
CA VAL A 191 -15.83 17.78 -19.38
C VAL A 191 -17.29 18.15 -19.66
N GLY A 192 -18.23 17.31 -19.25
CA GLY A 192 -19.67 17.54 -19.38
C GLY A 192 -20.35 17.75 -18.03
N GLU A 193 -21.37 18.60 -17.98
CA GLU A 193 -22.21 18.79 -16.79
C GLU A 193 -23.58 18.15 -17.01
N ILE A 194 -24.00 17.27 -16.11
CA ILE A 194 -25.28 16.57 -16.23
C ILE A 194 -26.39 17.51 -15.77
N ILE A 195 -27.21 17.99 -16.71
CA ILE A 195 -28.32 18.91 -16.41
C ILE A 195 -29.61 18.17 -16.08
N LYS A 196 -29.76 16.94 -16.57
CA LYS A 196 -30.94 16.11 -16.35
C LYS A 196 -30.56 14.64 -16.47
N CYS A 197 -31.07 13.80 -15.58
CA CYS A 197 -30.90 12.35 -15.66
C CYS A 197 -32.26 11.67 -15.44
N GLU A 198 -32.57 10.65 -16.23
CA GLU A 198 -33.80 9.87 -16.13
C GLU A 198 -33.51 8.38 -16.32
N GLU A 199 -34.32 7.53 -15.69
CA GLU A 199 -34.23 6.08 -15.92
C GLU A 199 -34.77 5.71 -17.30
N VAL A 200 -34.12 4.75 -17.96
CA VAL A 200 -34.60 4.24 -19.24
C VAL A 200 -35.72 3.22 -19.01
N PRO A 201 -36.99 3.46 -19.41
CA PRO A 201 -38.10 2.55 -19.10
C PRO A 201 -37.95 1.16 -19.72
N LYS A 202 -37.20 1.06 -20.82
CA LYS A 202 -36.94 -0.18 -21.56
C LYS A 202 -35.69 -0.93 -21.09
N SER A 203 -34.98 -0.46 -20.05
CA SER A 203 -33.75 -1.10 -19.56
C SER A 203 -33.61 -1.01 -18.04
N LYS A 204 -33.28 -2.15 -17.42
CA LYS A 204 -33.00 -2.21 -15.98
C LYS A 204 -31.59 -1.73 -15.60
N LYS A 205 -30.73 -1.43 -16.58
CA LYS A 205 -29.32 -1.07 -16.37
C LYS A 205 -28.92 0.33 -16.85
N LEU A 206 -29.78 0.99 -17.64
CA LEU A 206 -29.41 2.24 -18.31
C LEU A 206 -30.03 3.47 -17.63
N LEU A 207 -29.22 4.53 -17.51
CA LEU A 207 -29.66 5.89 -17.26
C LEU A 207 -29.49 6.73 -18.53
N CYS A 208 -30.44 7.62 -18.79
CA CYS A 208 -30.38 8.61 -19.86
C CYS A 208 -30.01 9.97 -19.26
N SER A 209 -28.81 10.46 -19.57
CA SER A 209 -28.30 11.74 -19.09
C SER A 209 -28.27 12.77 -20.22
N GLN A 210 -28.81 13.96 -19.96
CA GLN A 210 -28.60 15.15 -20.78
C GLN A 210 -27.36 15.84 -20.23
N VAL A 211 -26.29 15.86 -21.04
CA VAL A 211 -24.98 16.37 -20.64
C VAL A 211 -24.67 17.62 -21.43
N LYS A 212 -24.50 18.74 -20.73
CA LYS A 212 -24.07 20.01 -21.30
C LYS A 212 -22.56 20.01 -21.50
N ILE A 213 -22.14 20.29 -22.72
CA ILE A 213 -20.74 20.32 -23.14
C ILE A 213 -20.53 21.65 -23.86
N GLY A 214 -20.02 22.65 -23.14
CA GLY A 214 -19.96 24.02 -23.62
C GLY A 214 -21.36 24.57 -23.89
N ASN A 215 -21.66 24.82 -25.17
CA ASN A 215 -22.95 25.35 -25.62
C ASN A 215 -23.95 24.26 -26.04
N ASP A 216 -23.48 23.04 -26.28
CA ASP A 216 -24.31 21.94 -26.76
C ASP A 216 -24.80 21.08 -25.60
N VAL A 217 -25.97 20.46 -25.78
CA VAL A 217 -26.48 19.41 -24.89
C VAL A 217 -26.57 18.13 -25.69
N LYS A 218 -25.89 17.08 -25.20
CA LYS A 218 -25.91 15.75 -25.81
C LYS A 218 -26.64 14.76 -24.92
N GLN A 219 -27.38 13.85 -25.55
CA GLN A 219 -28.01 12.74 -24.85
C GLN A 219 -27.07 11.54 -24.78
N ILE A 220 -26.81 11.04 -23.57
CA ILE A 220 -25.88 9.93 -23.34
C ILE A 220 -26.56 8.86 -22.48
N LEU A 221 -26.56 7.63 -22.98
CA LEU A 221 -27.05 6.47 -22.24
C LEU A 221 -25.88 5.73 -21.60
N SER A 222 -25.95 5.51 -20.30
CA SER A 222 -24.88 4.89 -19.51
C SER A 222 -25.40 3.71 -18.68
N GLY A 223 -24.60 2.64 -18.61
CA GLY A 223 -24.92 1.37 -17.94
C GLY A 223 -24.79 1.38 -16.41
N ILE A 224 -24.93 2.55 -15.78
CA ILE A 224 -24.54 2.80 -14.39
C ILE A 224 -25.72 2.89 -13.41
N LYS A 225 -26.92 2.47 -13.83
CA LYS A 225 -28.13 2.52 -13.00
C LYS A 225 -28.02 1.71 -11.69
N ALA A 226 -27.16 0.68 -11.68
CA ALA A 226 -26.93 -0.11 -10.47
C ALA A 226 -26.11 0.64 -9.40
N PHE A 227 -25.41 1.70 -9.77
CA PHE A 227 -24.45 2.41 -8.93
C PHE A 227 -24.85 3.86 -8.63
N TYR A 228 -25.68 4.47 -9.48
CA TYR A 228 -26.11 5.86 -9.34
C TYR A 228 -27.62 6.00 -9.55
N SER A 229 -28.22 6.88 -8.76
CA SER A 229 -29.61 7.32 -8.95
C SER A 229 -29.70 8.55 -9.89
N PRO A 230 -30.83 8.77 -10.59
CA PRO A 230 -31.00 9.96 -11.43
C PRO A 230 -30.78 11.28 -10.68
N GLU A 231 -31.19 11.35 -9.41
CA GLU A 231 -31.09 12.54 -8.57
C GLU A 231 -29.65 12.90 -8.26
N GLU A 232 -28.81 11.90 -7.96
CA GLU A 232 -27.38 12.09 -7.68
C GLU A 232 -26.55 12.47 -8.91
N MET A 233 -27.08 12.20 -10.10
CA MET A 233 -26.39 12.45 -11.35
C MET A 233 -26.48 13.92 -11.76
N VAL A 234 -27.57 14.60 -11.42
CA VAL A 234 -27.78 16.01 -11.79
C VAL A 234 -26.77 16.91 -11.07
N GLY A 235 -26.10 17.78 -11.82
CA GLY A 235 -25.08 18.71 -11.35
C GLY A 235 -23.65 18.15 -11.31
N LYS A 236 -23.44 16.85 -11.57
CA LYS A 236 -22.10 16.27 -11.63
C LYS A 236 -21.35 16.69 -12.90
N LYS A 237 -20.05 16.95 -12.74
CA LYS A 237 -19.10 17.17 -13.84
C LYS A 237 -18.39 15.86 -14.14
N VAL A 238 -18.52 15.37 -15.36
CA VAL A 238 -18.07 14.04 -15.78
C VAL A 238 -17.22 14.13 -17.04
N MET A 239 -16.31 13.18 -17.23
CA MET A 239 -15.56 13.05 -18.47
C MET A 239 -16.38 12.32 -19.55
N VAL A 240 -16.39 12.88 -20.75
CA VAL A 240 -17.23 12.41 -21.86
C VAL A 240 -16.44 12.31 -23.15
N VAL A 241 -16.62 11.21 -23.89
CA VAL A 241 -16.19 11.11 -25.29
C VAL A 241 -17.29 11.60 -26.20
N VAL A 242 -17.02 12.62 -27.03
CA VAL A 242 -18.06 13.35 -27.78
C VAL A 242 -18.07 13.10 -29.28
N ASN A 243 -17.04 12.47 -29.83
CA ASN A 243 -16.88 12.22 -31.26
C ASN A 243 -17.09 10.74 -31.65
N LEU A 244 -17.74 9.96 -30.80
CA LEU A 244 -18.18 8.61 -31.14
C LEU A 244 -19.39 8.65 -32.07
N LYS A 245 -19.49 7.67 -32.98
CA LYS A 245 -20.69 7.49 -33.80
C LYS A 245 -21.88 7.23 -32.88
N PRO A 246 -23.02 7.94 -33.06
CA PRO A 246 -24.18 7.72 -32.21
C PRO A 246 -24.66 6.27 -32.25
N ALA A 247 -24.96 5.71 -31.08
CA ALA A 247 -25.44 4.34 -30.93
C ALA A 247 -26.88 4.34 -30.41
N THR A 248 -27.72 3.43 -30.93
CA THR A 248 -29.09 3.25 -30.42
C THR A 248 -29.10 2.21 -29.32
N LEU A 249 -29.37 2.63 -28.09
CA LEU A 249 -29.46 1.77 -26.91
C LEU A 249 -30.89 1.80 -26.37
N ALA A 250 -31.53 0.64 -26.22
CA ALA A 250 -32.90 0.51 -25.73
C ALA A 250 -33.94 1.42 -26.43
N GLY A 251 -33.71 1.73 -27.72
CA GLY A 251 -34.58 2.58 -28.53
C GLY A 251 -34.34 4.09 -28.40
N MET A 252 -33.30 4.52 -27.68
CA MET A 252 -32.87 5.91 -27.55
C MET A 252 -31.47 6.11 -28.12
N LYS A 253 -31.19 7.30 -28.65
CA LYS A 253 -29.89 7.66 -29.23
C LYS A 253 -28.91 8.05 -28.12
N SER A 254 -27.72 7.47 -28.12
CA SER A 254 -26.58 7.88 -27.29
C SER A 254 -25.54 8.55 -28.19
N GLU A 255 -25.21 9.79 -27.91
CA GLU A 255 -24.33 10.65 -28.72
C GLU A 255 -22.95 10.85 -28.09
N GLY A 256 -22.60 9.98 -27.14
CA GLY A 256 -21.33 9.99 -26.45
C GLY A 256 -21.22 8.83 -25.47
N MET A 257 -20.14 8.84 -24.68
CA MET A 257 -19.86 7.85 -23.66
C MET A 257 -19.34 8.56 -22.39
N LEU A 258 -19.92 8.23 -21.23
CA LEU A 258 -19.39 8.63 -19.94
C LEU A 258 -18.26 7.68 -19.54
N LEU A 259 -17.15 8.22 -19.06
CA LEU A 259 -16.03 7.41 -18.56
C LEU A 259 -16.22 7.07 -17.09
N CYS A 260 -16.03 5.79 -16.77
CA CYS A 260 -16.07 5.26 -15.42
C CYS A 260 -14.80 4.43 -15.16
N ALA A 261 -14.29 4.49 -13.94
CA ALA A 261 -13.35 3.51 -13.41
C ALA A 261 -14.14 2.32 -12.81
N GLU A 262 -13.61 1.12 -12.93
CA GLU A 262 -14.16 -0.11 -12.33
C GLU A 262 -13.14 -0.66 -11.32
N ASP A 263 -13.59 -1.01 -10.11
CA ASP A 263 -12.75 -1.69 -9.12
C ASP A 263 -12.76 -3.23 -9.26
N ASP A 264 -11.96 -3.92 -8.45
CA ASP A 264 -11.85 -5.38 -8.42
C ASP A 264 -13.15 -6.11 -8.02
N LYS A 265 -14.13 -5.37 -7.48
CA LYS A 265 -15.45 -5.85 -7.07
C LYS A 265 -16.54 -5.50 -8.09
N GLY A 266 -16.18 -4.85 -9.21
CA GLY A 266 -17.10 -4.43 -10.26
C GLY A 266 -17.89 -3.16 -9.95
N ASN A 267 -17.48 -2.36 -8.97
CA ASN A 267 -18.10 -1.07 -8.68
C ASN A 267 -17.63 -0.01 -9.67
N LEU A 268 -18.57 0.74 -10.24
CA LEU A 268 -18.28 1.80 -11.20
C LEU A 268 -18.26 3.18 -10.53
N ALA A 269 -17.16 3.91 -10.72
CA ALA A 269 -16.99 5.30 -10.29
C ALA A 269 -16.86 6.22 -11.51
N LEU A 270 -17.67 7.28 -11.59
CA LEU A 270 -17.55 8.28 -12.65
C LEU A 270 -16.22 9.04 -12.56
N MET A 271 -15.57 9.23 -13.71
CA MET A 271 -14.34 10.03 -13.78
C MET A 271 -14.69 11.52 -13.70
N THR A 272 -14.13 12.21 -12.71
CA THR A 272 -14.33 13.65 -12.48
C THR A 272 -12.99 14.36 -12.44
N PRO A 273 -12.85 15.58 -12.98
CA PRO A 273 -11.63 16.36 -12.82
C PRO A 273 -11.43 16.73 -11.35
N GLU A 274 -10.19 16.67 -10.87
CA GLU A 274 -9.82 17.05 -9.49
C GLU A 274 -10.21 18.50 -9.17
N LYS A 275 -10.07 19.38 -10.16
CA LYS A 275 -10.47 20.79 -10.08
C LYS A 275 -11.77 21.03 -10.84
N SER A 276 -12.58 21.94 -10.32
CA SER A 276 -13.84 22.34 -10.96
C SER A 276 -13.55 23.11 -12.26
N LEU A 277 -13.68 22.41 -13.40
CA LEU A 277 -13.50 22.99 -14.74
C LEU A 277 -14.84 23.35 -15.38
N PRO A 278 -14.90 24.38 -16.26
CA PRO A 278 -16.12 24.69 -17.01
C PRO A 278 -16.58 23.52 -17.89
N ALA A 279 -17.89 23.35 -18.05
CA ALA A 279 -18.45 22.41 -19.01
C ALA A 279 -17.97 22.77 -20.44
N GLY A 280 -17.48 21.78 -21.19
CA GLY A 280 -16.87 21.95 -22.51
C GLY A 280 -15.33 22.04 -22.49
N SER A 281 -14.70 22.03 -21.31
CA SER A 281 -13.24 21.97 -21.22
C SER A 281 -12.71 20.73 -21.92
N GLU A 282 -11.66 20.90 -22.72
CA GLU A 282 -10.96 19.81 -23.40
C GLU A 282 -10.18 18.98 -22.38
N ILE A 283 -10.17 17.66 -22.59
CA ILE A 283 -9.32 16.74 -21.83
C ILE A 283 -8.24 16.29 -22.81
N CYS A 284 -7.00 16.67 -22.53
CA CYS A 284 -5.82 16.44 -23.36
C CYS A 284 -4.84 15.50 -22.67
#